data_AF-A0A251RJH1-F1
#
_entry.id   AF-A0A251RJH1-F1
#
_cell.length_a   1.000
_cell.length_b   1.000
_cell.length_c   1.000
_cell.angle_alpha   90.00
_cell.angle_beta   90.00
_cell.angle_gamma   90.00
#
_symmetry.space_group_name_H-M   'P 1'
#
loop_
_entity.id
_entity.type
_entity.pdbx_description
1 polymer ?
#
loop_
_entity_poly.entity_id
_entity_poly.type
_entity_poly.pdbx_seq_one_letter_code
_entity_poly.pdbx_strand_id
1 'polypeptide(L)' 'MPRGVSVTNYWEAFLIFFFFLMKAFLIFKSLRLMQLDIAGNAIAGENFKSFLVKVVPSLQWLDGDKLH' A
#
# COMPACT_ATOMS: atom_id res chain seq x y z
N MET A 1 13.08 19.24 -31.03
CA MET A 1 13.61 18.32 -29.99
C MET A 1 13.32 18.95 -28.63
N PRO A 2 12.47 18.35 -27.77
CA PRO A 2 12.13 18.98 -26.50
C PRO A 2 13.35 18.97 -25.58
N ARG A 3 13.63 20.13 -24.98
CA ARG A 3 14.78 20.42 -24.13
C ARG A 3 14.75 19.59 -22.85
N GLY A 4 15.86 18.89 -22.61
CA GLY A 4 16.43 18.47 -21.32
C GLY A 4 15.47 18.30 -20.16
N VAL A 5 14.94 17.09 -19.98
CA VAL A 5 14.53 16.63 -18.65
C VAL A 5 15.80 16.08 -17.98
N SER A 6 16.29 16.79 -16.95
CA SER A 6 17.48 16.36 -16.20
C SER A 6 17.18 15.10 -15.41
N VAL A 7 18.07 14.10 -15.45
CA VAL A 7 17.96 12.83 -14.70
C VAL A 7 17.80 13.06 -13.19
N THR A 8 18.37 14.16 -12.67
CA THR A 8 18.20 14.57 -11.28
C THR A 8 16.73 14.76 -10.90
N ASN A 9 15.89 15.24 -11.81
CA ASN A 9 14.47 15.43 -11.54
C ASN A 9 13.72 14.10 -11.37
N TYR A 10 14.15 13.04 -12.08
CA TYR A 10 13.59 11.70 -11.90
C TYR A 10 14.06 11.05 -10.61
N TRP A 11 15.32 11.27 -10.23
CA TRP A 11 15.86 10.74 -8.98
C TRP A 11 15.17 11.36 -7.77
N GLU A 12 15.00 12.69 -7.76
CA GLU A 12 14.23 13.38 -6.73
C GLU A 12 12.77 12.92 -6.73
N ALA A 13 12.13 12.78 -7.89
CA ALA A 13 10.76 12.26 -7.98
C ALA A 13 10.65 10.82 -7.44
N PHE A 14 11.64 9.96 -7.72
CA PHE A 14 11.70 8.60 -7.20
C PHE A 14 11.84 8.59 -5.68
N LEU A 15 12.75 9.40 -5.12
CA LEU A 15 12.94 9.51 -3.67
C LEU A 15 11.69 10.05 -2.98
N ILE A 16 11.06 11.07 -3.56
CA ILE A 16 9.81 11.64 -3.03
C ILE A 16 8.70 10.60 -3.06
N PHE A 17 8.50 9.90 -4.19
CA PHE A 17 7.51 8.83 -4.29
C PHE A 17 7.78 7.72 -3.28
N PHE A 18 9.02 7.27 -3.18
CA PHE A 18 9.42 6.22 -2.23
C PHE A 18 9.20 6.66 -0.79
N PHE A 19 9.53 7.91 -0.44
CA PHE A 19 9.30 8.46 0.90
C PHE A 19 7.81 8.48 1.27
N PHE A 20 6.94 8.91 0.35
CA PHE A 20 5.49 8.87 0.58
C PHE A 20 4.93 7.45 0.66
N LEU A 21 5.42 6.54 -0.18
CA LEU A 21 5.06 5.12 -0.14
C LEU A 21 5.43 4.49 1.21
N MET A 22 6.64 4.77 1.71
CA MET A 22 7.15 4.28 2.99
C MET A 22 6.33 4.83 4.16
N LYS A 23 5.95 6.12 4.11
CA LYS A 23 5.06 6.74 5.10
C LYS A 23 3.67 6.08 5.13
N ALA A 24 3.05 5.87 3.97
CA ALA A 24 1.75 5.21 3.89
C ALA A 24 1.82 3.80 4.49
N PHE A 25 2.85 3.03 4.14
CA PHE A 25 3.09 1.68 4.69
C PHE A 25 3.19 1.67 6.21
N LEU A 26 3.95 2.60 6.81
CA LEU A 26 4.08 2.71 8.27
C LEU A 26 2.77 3.07 8.96
N ILE A 27 1.97 3.96 8.35
CA ILE A 27 0.66 4.33 8.88
C ILE A 27 -0.27 3.12 8.86
N PHE A 28 -0.33 2.37 7.75
CA PHE A 28 -1.09 1.12 7.66
C PHE A 28 -0.65 0.08 8.69
N LYS A 29 0.66 -0.06 8.93
CA LYS A 29 1.19 -0.95 9.96
C LYS A 29 0.88 -0.47 11.39
N SER A 30 0.86 0.85 11.61
CA SER A 30 0.54 1.45 12.91
C SER A 30 -0.96 1.45 13.21
N LEU A 31 -1.80 1.36 12.17
CA LEU A 31 -3.23 1.24 12.32
C LEU A 31 -3.55 -0.14 12.91
N ARG A 32 -4.11 -0.16 14.12
CA ARG A 32 -4.72 -1.37 14.71
C ARG A 32 -6.08 -1.65 14.06
N LEU A 33 -6.09 -1.80 12.74
CA LEU A 33 -7.27 -2.15 11.98
C LEU A 33 -7.60 -3.61 12.28
N MET A 34 -8.73 -3.82 12.96
CA MET A 34 -9.23 -5.17 13.23
C MET A 34 -9.99 -5.74 12.04
N GLN A 35 -10.64 -4.88 11.24
CA GLN A 35 -11.43 -5.24 10.08
C GLN A 35 -11.14 -4.30 8.90
N LEU A 36 -11.10 -4.87 7.69
CA LEU A 36 -10.95 -4.15 6.42
C LEU A 36 -11.85 -4.80 5.37
N ASP A 37 -12.58 -3.99 4.63
CA ASP A 37 -13.43 -4.45 3.54
C ASP A 37 -12.92 -3.84 2.23
N ILE A 38 -12.54 -4.70 1.30
CA ILE A 38 -12.06 -4.36 -0.03
C ILE A 38 -12.99 -4.91 -1.12
N ALA A 39 -14.07 -5.61 -0.75
CA ALA A 39 -15.03 -6.17 -1.69
C ALA A 39 -15.59 -5.09 -2.63
N GLY A 40 -15.71 -5.42 -3.91
CA GLY A 40 -16.16 -4.47 -4.94
C GLY A 40 -15.09 -3.51 -5.47
N ASN A 41 -13.86 -3.53 -4.93
CA ASN A 41 -12.74 -2.81 -5.51
C ASN A 41 -11.98 -3.64 -6.54
N ALA A 42 -11.44 -2.99 -7.59
CA ALA A 42 -10.60 -3.65 -8.59
C ALA A 42 -9.34 -4.32 -8.01
N ILE A 43 -8.93 -3.90 -6.81
CA ILE A 43 -7.78 -4.45 -6.07
C ILE A 43 -8.12 -5.68 -5.22
N ALA A 44 -9.37 -6.15 -5.17
CA ALA A 44 -9.85 -7.24 -4.30
C ALA A 44 -9.32 -8.65 -4.67
N GLY A 45 -8.27 -8.74 -5.48
CA GLY A 45 -7.66 -10.02 -5.86
C GLY A 45 -6.92 -10.70 -4.72
N GLU A 46 -6.76 -12.03 -4.82
CA GLU A 46 -6.12 -12.87 -3.79
C GLU A 46 -4.68 -12.44 -3.44
N ASN A 47 -3.93 -11.94 -4.42
CA ASN A 47 -2.57 -11.42 -4.20
C ASN A 47 -2.57 -10.22 -3.25
N PHE A 48 -3.56 -9.33 -3.38
CA PHE A 48 -3.68 -8.15 -2.53
C PHE A 48 -4.18 -8.53 -1.14
N LYS A 49 -5.11 -9.48 -1.02
CA LYS A 49 -5.51 -10.06 0.27
C LYS A 49 -4.30 -10.63 1.02
N SER A 50 -3.51 -11.46 0.35
CA SER A 50 -2.28 -12.05 0.91
C SER A 50 -1.24 -10.99 1.29
N PHE A 51 -1.17 -9.89 0.53
CA PHE A 51 -0.30 -8.75 0.85
C PHE A 51 -0.78 -8.01 2.11
N LEU A 52 -2.08 -7.74 2.23
CA LEU A 52 -2.66 -7.04 3.38
C LEU A 52 -2.39 -7.77 4.70
N VAL A 53 -2.53 -9.10 4.72
CA VAL A 53 -2.21 -9.93 5.90
C VAL A 53 -0.75 -9.76 6.35
N LYS A 54 0.18 -9.60 5.39
CA LYS A 54 1.61 -9.38 5.70
C LYS A 54 1.90 -7.96 6.17
N VAL A 55 1.21 -6.96 5.61
CA VAL A 55 1.47 -5.54 5.90
C VAL A 55 0.79 -5.08 7.18
N VAL A 56 -0.41 -5.58 7.45
CA VAL A 56 -1.23 -5.21 8.60
C VAL A 56 -1.50 -6.47 9.42
N PRO A 57 -0.52 -6.93 10.23
CA PRO A 57 -0.67 -8.15 11.03
C PRO A 57 -1.73 -8.04 12.13
N SER A 58 -2.22 -6.83 12.42
CA SER A 58 -3.34 -6.56 13.33
C SER A 58 -4.70 -6.89 12.72
N LEU A 59 -4.77 -7.14 11.40
CA LEU A 59 -6.00 -7.38 10.67
C LEU A 59 -6.53 -8.79 10.96
N GLN A 60 -7.70 -8.85 11.61
CA GLN A 60 -8.36 -10.11 11.97
C GLN A 60 -9.51 -10.45 11.04
N TRP A 61 -10.06 -9.47 10.33
CA TRP A 61 -11.22 -9.63 9.45
C TRP A 61 -10.96 -8.94 8.10
N LEU A 62 -11.15 -9.68 7.01
CA LEU A 62 -11.02 -9.19 5.65
C LEU A 62 -12.26 -9.57 4.84
N ASP A 63 -12.97 -8.60 4.29
CA ASP A 63 -14.23 -8.81 3.55
C ASP A 63 -15.31 -9.58 4.35
N GLY A 64 -15.29 -9.44 5.69
CA GLY A 64 -16.16 -10.18 6.59
C GLY A 64 -15.69 -11.60 6.94
N ASP A 65 -14.64 -12.11 6.27
CA ASP A 65 -14.01 -13.38 6.60
C ASP A 65 -12.94 -13.20 7.68
N LYS A 66 -12.92 -14.12 8.65
CA LYS A 66 -11.89 -14.12 9.70
C LYS A 66 -10.57 -14.65 9.14
N LEU A 67 -9.53 -13.82 9.21
CA LEU A 67 -8.15 -14.23 8.96
C LEU A 67 -7.69 -15.07 10.17
N HIS A 68 -7.32 -16.32 9.90
CA HIS A 68 -7.04 -17.34 10.91
C HIS A 68 -5.72 -17.13 11.65
#